data_AF-A0A6L6QCY6-F1
#
_entry.id   AF-A0A6L6QCY6-F1
#
_cell.length_a   1.000
_cell.length_b   1.000
_cell.length_c   1.000
_cell.angle_alpha   90.00
_cell.angle_beta   90.00
_cell.angle_gamma   90.00
#
_symmetry.space_group_name_H-M   'P 1'
#
loop_
_entity.id
_entity.type
_entity.pdbx_description
1 polymer ?
#
loop_
_entity_poly.entity_id
_entity_poly.type
_entity_poly.pdbx_seq_one_letter_code
_entity_poly.pdbx_strand_id
1 'polypeptide(L)' 'MELTNPRPIFLNDPHGWHWFLTWKNASGHEIHRVESNKTFATEVEARTDFRNREAELFSQRHRVD' A
#
# COMPACT_ATOMS: atom_id res chain seq x y z
N MET A 1 -19.15 5.16 -2.57
CA MET A 1 -18.88 5.58 -1.17
C MET A 1 -17.61 6.41 -1.21
N GLU A 2 -17.48 7.56 -0.53
CA GLU A 2 -16.20 8.30 -0.61
C GLU A 2 -15.07 7.50 0.06
N LEU A 3 -14.18 6.96 -0.78
CA LEU A 3 -12.96 6.29 -0.36
C LEU A 3 -11.88 7.33 -0.08
N THR A 4 -11.34 7.31 1.13
CA THR A 4 -10.17 8.13 1.46
C THR A 4 -8.99 7.75 0.55
N ASN A 5 -8.19 8.75 0.13
CA ASN A 5 -6.97 8.48 -0.63
C ASN A 5 -6.05 7.60 0.23
N PRO A 6 -5.75 6.35 -0.18
CA PRO A 6 -4.93 5.46 0.61
C PRO A 6 -3.52 6.05 0.70
N ARG A 7 -2.87 5.91 1.86
CA ARG A 7 -1.46 6.31 2.04
C ARG A 7 -0.61 5.06 2.22
N PRO A 8 0.50 4.91 1.48
CA PRO A 8 1.40 3.80 1.71
C PRO A 8 2.08 3.95 3.07
N ILE A 9 2.23 2.82 3.75
CA ILE A 9 3.00 2.71 4.99
C ILE A 9 4.20 1.82 4.70
N PHE A 10 5.37 2.25 5.14
CA PHE A 10 6.62 1.51 5.05
C PHE A 10 7.01 1.11 6.48
N LEU A 11 7.15 -0.18 6.73
CA LEU A 11 7.55 -0.70 8.03
C LEU A 11 8.85 -1.48 7.90
N ASN A 12 9.63 -1.48 8.97
CA ASN A 12 10.79 -2.32 9.13
C ASN A 12 10.53 -3.27 10.30
N ASP A 13 10.58 -4.57 10.03
CA ASP A 13 10.46 -5.64 11.02
C ASP A 13 11.73 -6.52 11.00
N PRO A 14 11.88 -7.53 11.88
CA PRO A 14 13.07 -8.39 11.90
C PRO A 14 13.40 -9.08 10.57
N HIS A 15 12.44 -9.21 9.65
CA HIS A 15 12.59 -9.79 8.32
C HIS A 15 12.92 -8.75 7.23
N GLY A 16 12.98 -7.47 7.58
CA GLY A 16 13.36 -6.35 6.72
C GLY A 16 12.24 -5.34 6.50
N TRP A 17 12.42 -4.50 5.47
CA TRP A 17 11.47 -3.49 5.07
C TRP A 17 10.34 -4.10 4.25
N HIS A 18 9.11 -3.64 4.44
CA HIS A 18 7.96 -3.98 3.62
C HIS A 18 7.01 -2.78 3.53
N TRP A 19 6.07 -2.81 2.59
CA TRP A 19 5.08 -1.75 2.45
C TRP A 19 3.67 -2.32 2.37
N PHE A 20 2.69 -1.53 2.80
CA PHE A 20 1.29 -1.81 2.56
C PHE A 20 0.51 -0.53 2.26
N LEU A 21 -0.58 -0.67 1.51
CA LEU A 21 -1.48 0.38 1.09
C LEU A 21 -2.90 -0.02 1.49
N THR A 22 -3.52 0.78 2.35
CA THR A 22 -4.86 0.52 2.89
C THR A 22 -5.85 1.56 2.40
N TRP A 23 -6.98 1.11 1.84
CA TRP A 23 -8.16 1.92 1.58
C TRP A 23 -9.12 1.83 2.76
N LYS A 24 -9.59 2.99 3.21
CA LYS A 24 -10.58 3.10 4.26
C LYS A 24 -11.83 3.80 3.76
N ASN A 25 -12.98 3.35 4.22
CA ASN A 25 -14.24 4.05 4.03
C ASN A 25 -14.29 5.33 4.87
N ALA A 26 -15.35 6.13 4.71
CA ALA A 26 -15.54 7.39 5.45
C ALA A 26 -15.56 7.20 6.99
N SER A 27 -15.95 6.03 7.49
CA SER A 27 -15.93 5.69 8.91
C SER A 27 -14.55 5.27 9.43
N GLY A 28 -13.53 5.24 8.57
CA GLY A 28 -12.17 4.82 8.91
C GLY A 28 -11.96 3.29 8.93
N HIS A 29 -12.95 2.50 8.52
CA HIS A 29 -12.83 1.05 8.44
C HIS A 29 -12.03 0.68 7.19
N GLU A 30 -11.00 -0.16 7.34
CA GLU A 30 -10.29 -0.80 6.24
C GLU A 30 -11.24 -1.67 5.42
N ILE A 31 -11.29 -1.42 4.12
CA ILE A 31 -12.08 -2.20 3.17
C ILE A 31 -11.21 -2.98 2.19
N HIS A 32 -9.97 -2.54 2.02
CA HIS A 32 -9.02 -3.16 1.11
C HIS A 32 -7.59 -2.83 1.54
N ARG A 33 -6.71 -3.81 1.42
CA ARG A 33 -5.30 -3.69 1.73
C ARG A 33 -4.50 -4.47 0.70
N VAL A 34 -3.44 -3.86 0.21
CA VAL A 34 -2.43 -4.50 -0.64
C VAL A 34 -1.08 -4.31 0.00
N GLU A 35 -0.22 -5.32 -0.06
CA GLU A 35 1.11 -5.27 0.55
C GLU A 35 2.19 -5.83 -0.38
N SER A 36 3.44 -5.54 -0.07
CA SER A 36 4.58 -6.07 -0.79
C SER A 36 4.68 -7.58 -0.62
N ASN A 37 4.86 -8.30 -1.73
CA ASN A 37 4.97 -9.76 -1.72
C ASN A 37 6.33 -10.28 -1.20
N LYS A 38 7.22 -9.38 -0.78
CA LYS A 38 8.57 -9.67 -0.32
C LYS A 38 9.03 -8.59 0.66
N THR A 39 10.06 -8.91 1.44
CA THR A 39 10.80 -7.94 2.24
C THR A 39 12.01 -7.41 1.47
N PHE A 40 12.47 -6.22 1.86
CA PHE A 40 13.58 -5.49 1.27
C PHE A 40 14.65 -5.24 2.33
N ALA A 41 15.91 -5.12 1.92
CA ALA A 41 16.99 -4.84 2.86
C ALA A 41 16.94 -3.38 3.34
N THR A 42 16.41 -2.47 2.51
CA THR A 42 16.35 -1.03 2.82
C THR A 42 14.99 -0.41 2.52
N GLU A 43 14.69 0.70 3.20
CA GLU A 43 13.48 1.51 2.94
C GLU A 43 13.44 2.02 1.50
N VAL A 44 14.60 2.37 0.93
CA VAL A 44 14.72 2.89 -0.44
C VAL A 44 14.25 1.87 -1.47
N GLU A 45 14.63 0.60 -1.29
CA GLU A 45 14.17 -0.50 -2.14
C GLU A 45 12.66 -0.71 -2.02
N ALA A 46 12.12 -0.72 -0.79
CA ALA A 46 10.68 -0.84 -0.56
C ALA A 46 9.90 0.31 -1.21
N ARG A 47 10.39 1.55 -1.10
CA ARG A 47 9.80 2.73 -1.76
C ARG A 47 9.88 2.65 -3.28
N THR A 48 10.98 2.13 -3.82
CA THR A 48 11.16 1.96 -5.26
C THR A 48 10.19 0.92 -5.81
N ASP A 49 10.04 -0.21 -5.12
CA ASP A 49 9.06 -1.24 -5.49
C ASP A 49 7.62 -0.70 -5.44
N PHE A 50 7.26 0.05 -4.40
CA PHE A 50 5.95 0.70 -4.32
C PHE A 50 5.71 1.63 -5.50
N ARG A 51 6.66 2.52 -5.83
CA ARG A 51 6.53 3.46 -6.96
C ARG A 51 6.33 2.75 -8.29
N ASN A 52 7.03 1.63 -8.51
CA ASN A 52 6.87 0.83 -9.72
C ASN A 52 5.47 0.22 -9.85
N ARG A 53 4.83 -0.09 -8.71
CA ARG A 53 3.47 -0.66 -8.64
C ARG A 53 2.38 0.39 -8.47
N GLU A 54 2.74 1.65 -8.19
CA GLU A 54 1.80 2.71 -7.80
C GLU A 54 0.70 2.90 -8.85
N ALA A 55 1.06 3.01 -10.13
CA ALA A 55 0.08 3.18 -11.21
C ALA A 55 -0.93 2.02 -11.28
N GLU A 56 -0.48 0.78 -11.07
CA GLU A 56 -1.34 -0.40 -11.07
C GLU A 56 -2.26 -0.43 -9.83
N LEU A 57 -1.71 -0.11 -8.65
CA LEU A 57 -2.46 -0.08 -7.39
C LEU A 57 -3.55 0.98 -7.40
N PHE A 58 -3.26 2.18 -7.91
CA PHE A 58 -4.25 3.25 -8.04
C PHE A 58 -5.27 2.97 -9.17
N SER A 59 -4.90 2.18 -10.18
CA SER A 59 -5.88 1.67 -11.17
C SER A 59 -6.83 0.62 -10.56
N GLN A 60 -6.37 -0.18 -9.60
CA GLN A 60 -7.23 -1.14 -8.88
C GLN A 60 -8.27 -0.45 -8.00
N ARG A 61 -7.97 0.74 -7.44
CA ARG A 61 -8.95 1.55 -6.70
C ARG A 61 -10.21 1.82 -7.51
N HIS A 62 -10.08 2.10 -8.81
CA HIS A 62 -11.23 2.35 -9.69
C HIS A 62 -12.13 1.13 -9.91
N ARG A 63 -11.67 -0.08 -9.54
CA ARG A 63 -12.47 -1.32 -9.60
C ARG A 63 -13.15 -1.68 -8.28
N VAL A 64 -12.79 -0.99 -7.19
CA VAL A 64 -13.32 -1.22 -5.83
C VAL A 64 -14.43 -0.20 -5.48
N ASP A 65 -14.60 0.85 -6.30
CA ASP A 65 -15.75 1.78 -6.25
C ASP A 65 -16.95 1.21 -7.02
#